data_AF-A0A2E4KM75-F1
#
_entry.id   AF-A0A2E4KM75-F1
#
_cell.length_a   1.000
_cell.length_b   1.000
_cell.length_c   1.000
_cell.angle_alpha   90.00
_cell.angle_beta   90.00
_cell.angle_gamma   90.00
#
_symmetry.space_group_name_H-M   'P 1'
#
loop_
_entity.id
_entity.type
_entity.pdbx_description
1 polymer ?
#
loop_
_entity_poly.entity_id
_entity_poly.type
_entity_poly.pdbx_seq_one_letter_code
_entity_poly.pdbx_strand_id
1 'polypeptide(L)' 'AEGIVAVDQALEIKDDYHEAMTYKNILLRMQANATTDKATQDSLIAEADALRERANELRVEQVERAVAAAAASTGS' A
#
# COMPACT_ATOMS: atom_id res chain seq x y z
N ALA A 1 -0.15 11.90 12.19
CA ALA A 1 0.97 12.50 11.44
C ALA A 1 0.48 12.88 10.04
N GLU A 2 0.84 14.05 9.53
CA GLU A 2 0.37 14.59 8.23
C GLU A 2 0.65 13.64 7.05
N GLY A 3 1.74 12.88 7.09
CA GLY A 3 2.09 11.91 6.04
C GLY A 3 1.12 10.73 5.90
N ILE A 4 0.40 10.33 6.95
CA ILE A 4 -0.63 9.29 6.85
C ILE A 4 -1.88 9.84 6.14
N VAL A 5 -2.30 11.05 6.52
CA VAL A 5 -3.46 11.73 5.91
C VAL A 5 -3.24 11.97 4.42
N ALA A 6 -2.02 12.39 4.04
CA ALA A 6 -1.67 12.59 2.63
C ALA A 6 -1.70 11.29 1.82
N VAL A 7 -1.31 10.16 2.40
CA VAL A 7 -1.41 8.85 1.73
C VAL A 7 -2.86 8.41 1.61
N ASP A 8 -3.69 8.60 2.64
CA ASP A 8 -5.10 8.23 2.59
C ASP A 8 -5.82 8.99 1.47
N GLN A 9 -5.56 10.30 1.33
CA GLN A 9 -6.06 11.11 0.21
C GLN A 9 -5.53 10.63 -1.15
N ALA A 10 -4.26 10.23 -1.23
CA ALA A 10 -3.71 9.69 -2.48
C ALA A 10 -4.40 8.38 -2.90
N LEU A 11 -4.74 7.52 -1.93
CA LEU A 11 -5.47 6.27 -2.17
C LEU A 11 -6.95 6.50 -2.51
N GLU A 12 -7.57 7.57 -2.02
CA GLU A 12 -8.92 7.97 -2.45
C GLU A 12 -8.95 8.45 -3.91
N ILE A 13 -7.87 9.09 -4.38
CA ILE A 13 -7.76 9.59 -5.76
C ILE A 13 -7.33 8.47 -6.71
N LYS A 14 -6.42 7.61 -6.26
CA LYS A 14 -5.85 6.52 -7.03
C LYS A 14 -5.60 5.31 -6.12
N ASP A 15 -6.59 4.42 -6.10
CA ASP A 15 -6.62 3.25 -5.22
C ASP A 15 -5.56 2.20 -5.55
N ASP A 16 -5.00 2.23 -6.75
CA ASP A 16 -3.91 1.36 -7.23
C ASP A 16 -2.51 1.96 -6.99
N TYR A 17 -2.37 2.98 -6.16
CA TYR A 17 -1.09 3.66 -5.94
C TYR A 17 -0.17 2.93 -4.94
N HIS A 18 0.43 1.84 -5.43
CA HIS A 18 1.37 0.96 -4.72
C HIS A 18 2.47 1.72 -3.93
N GLU A 19 3.02 2.77 -4.54
CA GLU A 19 4.08 3.57 -3.92
C GLU A 19 3.59 4.28 -2.66
N ALA A 20 2.40 4.86 -2.68
CA ALA A 20 1.81 5.52 -1.50
C ALA A 20 1.56 4.53 -0.35
N MET A 21 1.06 3.33 -0.66
CA MET A 21 0.90 2.25 0.33
C MET A 21 2.25 1.85 0.96
N THR A 22 3.29 1.73 0.13
CA THR A 22 4.65 1.42 0.59
C THR A 22 5.20 2.51 1.50
N TYR A 23 5.02 3.79 1.14
CA TYR A 23 5.45 4.91 1.98
C TYR A 23 4.73 4.93 3.33
N LYS A 24 3.41 4.73 3.37
CA LYS A 24 2.66 4.68 4.63
C LYS A 24 3.08 3.48 5.50
N ASN A 25 3.34 2.31 4.93
CA ASN A 25 3.89 1.17 5.66
C ASN A 25 5.20 1.54 6.40
N ILE A 26 6.12 2.21 5.72
CA ILE A 26 7.40 2.64 6.31
C ILE A 26 7.15 3.62 7.47
N LEU A 27 6.29 4.62 7.28
CA LEU A 27 5.97 5.62 8.31
C LEU A 27 5.30 5.01 9.53
N LEU A 28 4.41 4.04 9.35
CA LEU A 28 3.75 3.32 10.44
C LEU A 28 4.75 2.49 11.24
N ARG A 29 5.68 1.79 10.57
CA ARG A 29 6.75 1.02 11.25
C ARG A 29 7.70 1.93 12.04
N MET A 30 8.03 3.10 11.50
CA MET A 30 8.83 4.09 12.23
C MET A 30 8.12 4.57 13.50
N GLN A 31 6.80 4.83 13.43
CA GLN A 31 6.00 5.20 14.62
C GLN A 31 5.88 4.05 15.62
N ALA A 32 5.71 2.81 15.14
CA ALA A 32 5.64 1.62 15.98
C ALA A 32 6.94 1.38 16.77
N ASN A 33 8.09 1.69 16.15
CA ASN A 33 9.40 1.60 16.80
C ASN A 33 9.65 2.74 17.79
N ALA A 34 8.98 3.89 17.64
CA ALA A 34 9.16 5.07 18.48
C ALA A 34 8.22 5.10 19.70
N THR A 35 7.14 4.32 19.68
CA THR A 35 6.18 4.26 20.80
C THR A 35 6.59 3.24 21.87
N THR A 36 6.30 3.55 23.13
CA THR A 36 6.45 2.64 24.28
C THR A 36 5.14 1.95 24.66
N ASP A 37 4.00 2.42 24.11
CA ASP A 37 2.70 1.81 24.34
C ASP A 37 2.53 0.58 23.43
N LYS A 38 2.38 -0.59 24.05
CA LYS A 38 2.32 -1.87 23.34
C LYS A 38 1.08 -1.99 22.44
N ALA A 39 -0.07 -1.49 22.90
CA ALA A 39 -1.31 -1.55 22.13
C ALA A 39 -1.22 -0.69 20.86
N THR A 40 -0.64 0.51 20.99
CA THR A 40 -0.37 1.41 19.86
C THR A 40 0.65 0.79 18.90
N GLN A 41 1.72 0.20 19.41
CA GLN A 41 2.70 -0.52 18.59
C GLN A 41 2.04 -1.62 17.75
N ASP A 42 1.21 -2.46 18.37
CA ASP A 42 0.52 -3.56 17.69
C ASP A 42 -0.44 -3.05 16.61
N SER A 43 -1.20 -2.00 16.90
CA SER A 43 -2.10 -1.38 15.92
C SER A 43 -1.36 -0.85 14.70
N LEU A 44 -0.23 -0.15 14.92
CA LEU A 44 0.57 0.42 13.83
C LEU A 44 1.22 -0.67 12.97
N ILE A 45 1.67 -1.77 13.58
CA ILE A 45 2.23 -2.91 12.87
C ILE A 45 1.14 -3.60 12.03
N ALA A 46 -0.05 -3.83 12.60
CA ALA A 46 -1.16 -4.45 11.89
C ALA A 46 -1.58 -3.63 10.66
N GLU A 47 -1.69 -2.30 10.80
CA GLU A 47 -2.02 -1.42 9.68
C GLU A 47 -0.92 -1.44 8.60
N ALA A 48 0.35 -1.44 9.01
CA ALA A 48 1.46 -1.55 8.07
C ALA A 48 1.39 -2.88 7.29
N ASP A 49 1.15 -4.00 7.96
CA ASP A 49 1.06 -5.31 7.32
C ASP A 49 -0.09 -5.38 6.30
N ALA A 50 -1.27 -4.84 6.65
CA ALA A 50 -2.41 -4.74 5.73
C ALA A 50 -2.08 -3.92 4.47
N LEU A 51 -1.37 -2.80 4.60
CA LEU A 51 -0.93 -2.00 3.45
C LEU A 51 0.05 -2.75 2.55
N ARG A 52 0.96 -3.54 3.13
CA ARG A 52 1.91 -4.35 2.35
C ARG A 52 1.19 -5.43 1.57
N GLU A 53 0.22 -6.09 2.19
CA GLU A 53 -0.61 -7.12 1.53
C GLU A 53 -1.37 -6.51 0.35
N ARG A 54 -2.07 -5.40 0.56
CA ARG A 54 -2.80 -4.72 -0.50
C ARG A 54 -1.91 -4.25 -1.64
N ALA A 55 -0.73 -3.71 -1.33
CA ALA A 55 0.25 -3.32 -2.35
C ALA A 55 0.68 -4.52 -3.21
N ASN A 56 0.96 -5.67 -2.58
CA ASN A 56 1.33 -6.88 -3.32
C ASN A 56 0.20 -7.39 -4.23
N GLU A 57 -1.05 -7.38 -3.75
CA GLU A 57 -2.22 -7.75 -4.54
C GLU A 57 -2.35 -6.85 -5.77
N LEU A 58 -2.31 -5.53 -5.59
CA LEU A 58 -2.37 -4.57 -6.69
C LEU A 58 -1.26 -4.79 -7.71
N ARG A 59 -0.03 -5.08 -7.25
CA ARG A 59 1.08 -5.39 -8.16
C ARG A 59 0.77 -6.61 -9.04
N VAL A 60 0.16 -7.65 -8.45
CA VAL A 60 -0.24 -8.85 -9.20
C VAL A 60 -1.36 -8.52 -10.19
N GLU A 61 -2.43 -7.84 -9.75
CA GLU A 61 -3.55 -7.44 -10.60
C GLU A 61 -3.09 -6.61 -11.81
N GLN A 62 -2.15 -5.67 -11.60
CA GLN A 62 -1.62 -4.84 -12.67
C GLN A 62 -0.77 -5.62 -13.68
N VAL A 63 0.02 -6.60 -13.21
CA VAL A 63 0.76 -7.51 -14.09
C VAL A 63 -0.20 -8.35 -14.92
N GLU A 64 -1.24 -8.92 -14.30
CA GLU A 64 -2.25 -9.71 -15.02
C GLU A 64 -2.99 -8.87 -16.07
N ARG A 65 -3.40 -7.65 -15.73
CA ARG A 65 -4.02 -6.71 -16.68
C ARG A 65 -3.08 -6.37 -17.83
N ALA A 66 -1.81 -6.12 -17.56
CA ALA A 66 -0.82 -5.83 -18.60
C ALA A 66 -0.61 -7.02 -19.55
N VAL A 67 -0.53 -8.24 -19.01
CA VAL A 67 -0.41 -9.48 -19.81
C VAL A 67 -1.65 -9.68 -20.68
N ALA A 68 -2.86 -9.50 -20.13
CA ALA A 68 -4.11 -9.61 -20.88
C ALA A 68 -4.20 -8.57 -22.02
N ALA A 69 -3.81 -7.32 -21.75
CA ALA A 69 -3.78 -6.26 -22.75
C ALA A 69 -2.76 -6.56 -23.88
N ALA A 70 -1.58 -7.07 -23.54
CA ALA A 70 -0.57 -7.47 -24.52
C ALA A 70 -1.09 -8.60 -25.42
N ALA A 71 -1.69 -9.64 -24.83
CA ALA A 71 -2.27 -10.75 -25.60
C ALA A 71 -3.36 -10.30 -26.57
N ALA A 72 -4.24 -9.38 -26.14
CA ALA A 72 -5.28 -8.81 -27.00
C ALA A 72 -4.71 -8.00 -28.17
N SER A 73 -3.58 -7.30 -27.98
CA SER A 73 -2.92 -6.52 -29.04
C SER A 73 -2.20 -7.38 -30.09
N THR A 74 -1.76 -8.59 -29.73
CA THR A 74 -1.04 -9.50 -30.65
C THR A 74 -1.95 -10.40 -31.49
N GLY A 75 -3.24 -10.46 -31.14
CA GLY A 75 -4.24 -11.29 -31.83
C GLY A 75 -5.08 -10.54 -32.87
N SER A 76 -4.80 -9.26 -33.13
CA SER A 76 -5.58 -8.39 -34.01
C SER A 76 -4.84 -7.95 -35.27
#